data_AF-A0A7F8RMJ0-F1
#
_entry.id   AF-A0A7F8RMJ0-F1
#
_cell.length_a   1.000
_cell.length_b   1.000
_cell.length_c   1.000
_cell.angle_alpha   90.00
_cell.angle_beta   90.00
_cell.angle_gamma   90.00
#
_symmetry.space_group_name_H-M   'P 1'
#
loop_
_entity.id
_entity.type
_entity.pdbx_description
1 polymer ?
#
loop_
_entity_poly.entity_id
_entity_poly.type
_entity_poly.pdbx_seq_one_letter_code
_entity_poly.pdbx_strand_id
1 'polypeptide(L)' 'MASILDEYEDSLSRSAVLQPGCPSVGIPHSGFVNAQLEKEVPIFTKQRIDFTPSERITSLVVSCNQLCMSLGKDTLLR' A
#
# COMPACT_ATOMS: atom_id res chain seq x y z
N MET A 1 9.11 2.67 40.32
CA MET A 1 8.40 2.11 39.15
C MET A 1 9.44 2.06 38.04
N ALA A 2 10.04 0.91 37.78
CA ALA A 2 10.95 0.80 36.64
C ALA A 2 10.10 0.85 35.37
N SER A 3 10.53 1.65 34.39
CA SER A 3 9.86 1.70 33.10
C SER A 3 10.14 0.40 32.36
N ILE A 4 9.16 -0.13 31.64
CA ILE A 4 9.36 -1.28 30.76
C ILE A 4 10.55 -1.06 29.81
N LEU A 5 10.80 0.20 29.43
CA LEU A 5 11.93 0.57 28.58
C LEU A 5 13.28 0.31 29.25
N ASP A 6 13.41 0.62 30.55
CA ASP A 6 14.64 0.39 31.31
C ASP A 6 14.94 -1.11 31.45
N GLU A 7 13.91 -1.93 31.66
CA GLU A 7 14.06 -3.40 31.75
C GLU A 7 14.52 -4.02 30.42
N TYR A 8 14.11 -3.45 29.28
CA TYR A 8 14.56 -3.88 27.96
C TYR A 8 16.02 -3.50 27.67
N GLU A 9 16.47 -2.31 28.06
CA GLU A 9 17.87 -1.89 27.90
C GLU A 9 18.84 -2.73 28.75
N ASP A 10 18.47 -3.06 29.98
CA ASP A 10 19.28 -3.89 30.88
C ASP A 10 19.38 -5.34 30.39
N SER A 11 18.27 -5.88 29.86
CA SER A 11 18.22 -7.23 29.29
C SER A 11 19.07 -7.35 28.03
N LEU A 12 19.06 -6.32 27.18
CA LEU A 12 19.85 -6.25 25.95
C LEU A 12 21.36 -6.19 26.27
N SER A 13 21.74 -5.38 27.25
CA SER A 13 23.12 -5.22 27.71
C SER A 13 23.69 -6.53 28.26
N ARG A 14 22.86 -7.32 28.96
CA ARG A 14 23.25 -8.65 29.47
C ARG A 14 23.33 -9.71 28.38
N SER A 15 22.47 -9.65 27.37
CA SER A 15 22.46 -10.61 26.25
C SER A 15 23.66 -10.43 25.29
N ALA A 16 24.25 -9.25 25.21
CA ALA A 16 25.38 -8.98 24.32
C ALA A 16 26.70 -9.68 24.75
N VAL A 17 26.82 -10.11 26.01
CA VAL A 17 28.07 -10.66 26.56
C VAL A 17 28.13 -12.20 26.46
N LEU A 18 27.01 -12.89 26.25
CA LEU A 18 26.98 -14.35 26.23
C LEU A 18 25.95 -14.83 25.20
N GLN A 19 26.41 -15.32 24.04
CA GLN A 19 25.96 -16.57 23.37
C GLN A 19 26.59 -16.69 21.97
N PRO A 20 27.54 -17.62 21.75
CA PRO A 20 27.85 -18.12 20.42
C PRO A 20 26.86 -19.26 20.10
N GLY A 21 25.81 -18.98 19.33
CA GLY A 21 24.99 -20.03 18.73
C GLY A 21 23.49 -19.88 18.87
N CYS A 22 22.90 -18.89 18.21
CA CYS A 22 21.53 -18.99 17.72
C CYS A 22 21.37 -18.04 16.53
N PRO A 23 20.84 -18.47 15.36
CA PRO A 23 20.53 -17.56 14.28
C PRO A 23 19.23 -16.85 14.65
N SER A 24 19.32 -15.90 15.58
CA SER A 24 18.35 -14.82 15.61
C SER A 24 18.38 -14.21 14.22
N VAL A 25 17.22 -14.12 13.57
CA VAL A 25 17.04 -13.31 12.36
C VAL A 25 17.36 -11.88 12.79
N GLY A 26 18.66 -11.58 12.70
CA GLY A 26 19.26 -10.41 13.30
C GLY A 26 18.88 -9.23 12.45
N ILE A 27 17.92 -8.46 12.93
CA ILE A 27 17.88 -7.04 12.57
C ILE A 27 19.20 -6.48 13.13
N PRO A 28 20.15 -6.05 12.28
CA PRO A 28 21.45 -5.59 12.76
C PRO A 28 21.22 -4.36 13.65
N HIS A 29 21.59 -4.46 14.93
CA HIS A 29 21.43 -3.38 15.91
C HIS A 29 22.47 -2.26 15.74
N SER A 30 23.31 -2.34 14.70
CA SER A 30 24.24 -1.31 14.28
C SER A 30 24.37 -1.36 12.77
N GLY A 31 23.77 -0.38 12.10
CA GLY A 31 23.74 -0.28 10.64
C GLY A 31 22.42 0.32 10.14
N PHE A 32 22.48 1.07 9.04
CA PHE A 32 21.29 1.59 8.38
C PHE A 32 20.49 0.41 7.78
N VAL A 33 19.29 0.16 8.30
CA VAL A 33 18.34 -0.80 7.70
C VAL A 33 17.68 -0.12 6.51
N ASN A 34 18.08 -0.49 5.29
CA ASN A 34 17.46 -0.01 4.06
C ASN A 34 16.15 -0.78 3.82
N ALA A 35 15.09 -0.38 4.52
CA ALA A 35 13.74 -0.91 4.31
C ALA A 35 13.16 -0.32 3.02
N GLN A 36 13.57 -0.85 1.87
CA GLN A 36 12.93 -0.49 0.60
C GLN A 36 11.59 -1.21 0.51
N LEU A 37 10.50 -0.43 0.43
CA LEU A 37 9.20 -0.96 0.08
C LEU A 37 9.32 -1.53 -1.35
N GLU A 38 9.07 -2.84 -1.52
CA GLU A 38 9.23 -3.46 -2.83
C GLU A 38 8.44 -2.69 -3.89
N LYS A 39 9.16 -2.32 -4.96
CA LYS A 39 8.69 -1.74 -6.23
C LYS A 39 7.42 -0.89 -6.11
N GLU A 40 7.60 0.40 -5.88
CA GLU A 40 6.52 1.39 -5.88
C GLU A 40 5.74 1.36 -7.22
N VAL A 41 4.62 0.62 -7.23
CA VAL A 41 3.71 0.58 -8.38
C VAL A 41 2.80 1.81 -8.29
N PRO A 42 2.61 2.56 -9.39
CA PRO A 42 1.70 3.69 -9.39
C PRO A 42 0.29 3.23 -9.01
N ILE A 43 -0.21 3.77 -7.90
CA ILE A 43 -1.54 3.47 -7.35
C ILE A 43 -2.68 4.09 -8.17
N PHE A 44 -2.38 5.02 -9.08
CA PHE A 44 -3.35 5.66 -9.96
C PHE A 44 -2.91 5.61 -11.41
N THR A 45 -3.81 5.15 -12.27
CA THR A 45 -3.65 5.20 -13.73
C THR A 45 -4.71 6.12 -14.32
N LYS A 46 -4.30 7.22 -14.96
CA LYS A 46 -5.21 8.12 -15.66
C LYS A 46 -5.37 7.67 -17.11
N GLN A 47 -6.51 7.10 -17.45
CA GLN A 47 -6.87 6.78 -18.83
C GLN A 47 -7.87 7.81 -19.35
N ARG A 48 -7.57 8.39 -20.52
CA ARG A 48 -8.51 9.25 -21.24
C ARG A 48 -9.12 8.44 -22.37
N ILE A 49 -10.43 8.53 -22.51
CA ILE A 49 -11.18 7.89 -23.60
C ILE A 49 -11.84 9.02 -24.38
N ASP A 50 -11.48 9.15 -25.66
CA ASP A 50 -12.15 10.07 -26.56
C ASP A 50 -13.34 9.34 -27.17
N PHE A 51 -14.54 9.70 -26.71
CA PHE A 51 -15.80 9.14 -27.15
C PHE A 51 -16.66 10.25 -27.75
N THR A 52 -17.13 10.06 -28.98
CA THR A 52 -18.07 10.96 -29.64
C THR A 52 -19.45 10.31 -29.63
N PRO A 53 -20.30 10.65 -28.65
CA PRO A 53 -21.64 10.08 -28.61
C PRO A 53 -22.50 10.60 -29.77
N SER A 54 -23.42 9.78 -30.27
CA SER A 54 -24.43 10.20 -31.27
C SER A 54 -25.43 11.20 -30.69
N GLU A 55 -25.70 11.11 -29.38
CA GLU A 55 -26.64 11.96 -28.65
C GLU A 55 -26.04 12.47 -27.33
N ARG A 56 -26.68 13.46 -26.68
CA ARG A 56 -26.19 13.98 -25.40
C ARG A 56 -26.20 12.90 -24.32
N ILE A 57 -25.11 12.81 -23.55
CA ILE A 57 -25.04 11.98 -22.35
C ILE A 57 -25.90 12.64 -21.26
N THR A 58 -26.85 11.90 -20.70
CA THR A 58 -27.74 12.37 -19.62
C THR A 58 -27.27 11.89 -18.25
N SER A 59 -26.76 10.65 -18.18
CA SER A 59 -26.24 10.04 -16.96
C SER A 59 -25.05 9.14 -17.28
N LEU A 60 -24.07 9.13 -16.39
CA LEU A 60 -22.86 8.31 -16.44
C LEU A 60 -22.62 7.71 -15.04
N VAL A 61 -22.57 6.39 -14.96
CA VAL A 61 -22.34 5.65 -13.70
C VAL A 61 -21.25 4.63 -13.93
N VAL A 62 -20.35 4.50 -12.96
CA VAL A 62 -19.30 3.48 -12.96
C VAL A 62 -19.57 2.51 -11.81
N SER A 63 -19.61 1.22 -12.11
CA SER A 63 -19.80 0.16 -11.11
C SER A 63 -18.98 -1.07 -11.49
N CYS A 64 -18.23 -1.64 -10.55
CA CYS A 64 -17.48 -2.89 -10.76
C CYS A 64 -16.66 -2.92 -12.08
N ASN A 65 -15.91 -1.86 -12.37
CA ASN A 65 -15.13 -1.68 -13.61
C ASN A 65 -15.95 -1.67 -14.91
N GLN A 66 -17.27 -1.48 -14.83
CA GLN A 66 -18.16 -1.26 -15.96
C GLN A 66 -18.61 0.20 -15.98
N LEU A 67 -18.67 0.76 -17.18
CA LEU A 67 -19.06 2.14 -17.41
C LEU A 67 -20.43 2.14 -18.10
N CYS A 68 -21.47 2.48 -17.36
CA CYS A 68 -22.84 2.55 -17.86
C CYS A 68 -23.20 4.01 -18.20
N MET A 69 -23.70 4.25 -19.40
CA MET A 69 -24.12 5.56 -19.88
C MET A 69 -25.57 5.53 -20.40
N SER A 70 -26.30 6.61 -20.14
CA SER A 70 -27.57 6.89 -20.79
C SER A 70 -27.39 8.06 -21.76
N LEU A 71 -27.86 7.85 -22.99
CA LEU A 71 -27.83 8.81 -24.08
C LEU A 71 -29.27 9.12 -24.49
N GLY A 72 -29.61 10.41 -24.50
CA GLY A 72 -30.93 10.88 -24.89
C GLY A 72 -32.08 10.26 -24.08
N LYS A 73 -33.11 9.79 -24.77
CA LYS A 73 -34.32 9.22 -24.15
C LYS A 73 -34.31 7.69 -24.06
N ASP A 74 -33.74 7.00 -25.05
CA ASP A 74 -33.96 5.56 -25.23
C ASP A 74 -32.68 4.73 -25.45
N THR A 75 -31.49 5.34 -25.36
CA THR A 75 -30.23 4.62 -25.60
C THR A 75 -29.44 4.44 -24.30
N LEU A 76 -29.04 3.19 -24.02
CA LEU A 76 -28.16 2.82 -22.92
C LEU A 76 -26.92 2.09 -23.48
N LEU A 77 -25.74 2.46 -22.99
CA LEU A 77 -24.45 1.82 -23.32
C LEU A 77 -23.80 1.28 -22.03
N ARG A 78 -23.16 0.11 -22.08
CA ARG A 78 -22.47 -0.53 -20.96
C ARG A 78 -21.14 -1.13 -21.39
#